data_AF-A0A069PSE9-F1
#
_entry.id   AF-A0A069PSE9-F1
#
_cell.length_a   1.000
_cell.length_b   1.000
_cell.length_c   1.000
_cell.angle_alpha   90.00
_cell.angle_beta   90.00
_cell.angle_gamma   90.00
#
_symmetry.space_group_name_H-M   'P 1'
#
loop_
_entity.id
_entity.type
_entity.pdbx_description
1 polymer ?
#
loop_
_entity_poly.entity_id
_entity_poly.type
_entity_poly.pdbx_seq_one_letter_code
_entity_poly.pdbx_strand_id
1 'polypeptide(L)'
;MRAIGVAVVATVPTSGCAYAPSISVLGAYFPDWLFCIVAGVVLTVIFYLILQRARRGEWLWPSAVVYPTLVTFFALAFWLILFPH
;
A
#
# COMPACT_ATOMS: atom_id res chain seq x y z
N MET A 1 -20.40 -6.57 -25.08
CA MET A 1 -20.29 -5.52 -24.04
C MET A 1 -20.34 -6.09 -22.61
N ARG A 2 -21.30 -6.94 -22.23
CA ARG A 2 -21.38 -7.52 -20.86
C ARG A 2 -20.22 -8.45 -20.48
N ALA A 3 -19.78 -9.31 -21.41
CA ALA A 3 -18.67 -10.25 -21.17
C ALA A 3 -17.31 -9.57 -21.00
N ILE A 4 -17.08 -8.46 -21.72
CA ILE A 4 -15.86 -7.64 -21.59
C ILE A 4 -15.85 -6.96 -20.21
N GLY A 5 -17.00 -6.46 -19.74
CA GLY A 5 -17.12 -5.89 -18.40
C GLY A 5 -16.83 -6.89 -17.29
N VAL A 6 -17.32 -8.13 -17.40
CA VAL A 6 -17.04 -9.20 -16.42
C VAL A 6 -15.56 -9.63 -16.46
N ALA A 7 -14.97 -9.74 -17.65
CA ALA A 7 -13.56 -10.10 -17.79
C ALA A 7 -12.63 -9.02 -17.21
N VAL A 8 -12.91 -7.74 -17.46
CA VAL A 8 -12.11 -6.62 -16.92
C VAL A 8 -12.27 -6.50 -15.41
N VAL A 9 -13.48 -6.71 -14.87
CA VAL A 9 -13.72 -6.70 -13.41
C VAL A 9 -13.03 -7.87 -12.69
N ALA A 10 -12.84 -9.02 -13.36
CA ALA A 10 -12.19 -10.18 -12.78
C ALA A 10 -10.65 -10.15 -12.84
N THR A 11 -10.06 -9.50 -13.85
CA THR A 11 -8.59 -9.46 -14.03
C THR A 11 -7.89 -8.43 -13.17
N VAL A 12 -8.53 -7.28 -12.88
CA VAL A 12 -7.95 -6.24 -12.01
C VAL A 12 -7.64 -6.76 -10.59
N PRO A 13 -8.56 -7.44 -9.86
CA PRO A 13 -8.28 -7.90 -8.51
C PRO A 13 -7.31 -9.08 -8.42
N THR A 14 -7.12 -9.85 -9.50
CA THR A 14 -6.23 -11.02 -9.51
C THR A 14 -4.79 -10.69 -9.88
N SER A 15 -4.51 -9.47 -10.34
CA SER A 15 -3.15 -8.99 -10.63
C SER A 15 -2.21 -9.04 -9.41
N GLY A 16 -2.75 -9.01 -8.19
CA GLY A 16 -1.99 -9.15 -6.94
C GLY A 16 -1.69 -10.59 -6.51
N CYS A 17 -2.22 -11.60 -7.20
CA CYS A 17 -1.95 -13.03 -6.92
C CYS A 17 -0.59 -13.50 -7.49
N ALA A 18 0.39 -12.60 -7.55
CA ALA A 18 1.74 -12.89 -8.00
C ALA A 18 2.57 -13.57 -6.91
N TYR A 19 3.66 -14.22 -7.30
CA TYR A 19 4.63 -14.81 -6.37
C TYR A 19 5.22 -13.69 -5.51
N ALA A 20 5.00 -13.73 -4.19
CA ALA A 20 5.54 -12.72 -3.27
C ALA A 20 7.00 -13.04 -2.94
N PRO A 21 7.99 -12.27 -3.44
CA PRO A 21 9.38 -12.56 -3.21
C PRO A 21 9.73 -12.50 -1.71
N SER A 22 10.30 -13.58 -1.19
CA SER A 22 10.77 -13.61 0.20
C SER A 22 12.24 -13.16 0.29
N ILE A 23 12.54 -12.27 1.22
CA ILE A 23 13.91 -11.83 1.54
C ILE A 23 14.40 -12.58 2.78
N SER A 24 15.60 -13.17 2.69
CA SER A 24 16.25 -13.82 3.83
C SER A 24 16.92 -12.79 4.74
N VAL A 25 16.50 -12.71 6.00
CA VAL A 25 17.09 -11.88 7.05
C VAL A 25 17.47 -12.76 8.22
N LEU A 26 18.76 -12.84 8.55
CA LEU A 26 19.29 -13.63 9.68
C LEU A 26 18.85 -15.11 9.68
N GLY A 27 18.65 -15.70 8.49
CA GLY A 27 18.18 -17.07 8.33
C GLY A 27 16.66 -17.27 8.39
N ALA A 28 15.88 -16.21 8.62
CA ALA A 28 14.43 -16.21 8.50
C ALA A 28 13.99 -15.58 7.17
N TYR A 29 12.91 -16.08 6.57
CA TYR A 29 12.36 -15.55 5.31
C TYR A 29 11.17 -14.64 5.60
N PHE A 30 11.31 -13.36 5.28
CA PHE A 30 10.23 -12.38 5.40
C PHE A 30 9.71 -12.01 4.00
N PRO A 31 8.41 -11.83 3.84
CA PRO A 31 7.88 -11.40 2.57
C PRO A 31 8.21 -9.91 2.32
N ASP A 32 8.41 -9.56 1.06
CA ASP A 32 8.77 -8.22 0.60
C ASP A 32 7.75 -7.14 0.98
N TRP A 33 6.44 -7.43 0.93
CA TRP A 33 5.42 -6.47 1.36
C TRP A 33 5.62 -5.96 2.77
N LEU A 34 6.14 -6.79 3.67
CA LEU A 34 6.27 -6.40 5.06
C LEU A 34 7.14 -5.15 5.17
N PHE A 35 8.22 -5.10 4.38
CA PHE A 35 9.09 -3.93 4.28
C PHE A 35 8.38 -2.76 3.58
N CYS A 36 7.60 -3.01 2.52
CA CYS A 36 6.81 -1.97 1.85
C CYS A 36 5.76 -1.34 2.77
N ILE A 37 5.09 -2.12 3.63
CA ILE A 37 4.15 -1.62 4.64
C ILE A 37 4.87 -0.77 5.66
N VAL A 38 6.03 -1.22 6.17
CA VAL A 38 6.84 -0.43 7.10
C VAL A 38 7.21 0.92 6.49
N ALA A 39 7.69 0.94 5.23
CA ALA A 39 7.97 2.17 4.51
C ALA A 39 6.72 3.05 4.32
N GLY A 40 5.58 2.47 3.95
CA GLY A 40 4.30 3.16 3.80
C GLY A 40 3.79 3.78 5.11
N VAL A 41 3.96 3.09 6.25
CA VAL A 41 3.65 3.64 7.57
C VAL A 41 4.53 4.83 7.89
N VAL A 42 5.85 4.72 7.70
CA VAL A 42 6.79 5.82 7.94
C VAL A 42 6.41 7.04 7.10
N LEU A 43 6.10 6.85 5.82
CA LEU A 43 5.71 7.94 4.92
C LEU A 43 4.37 8.56 5.32
N THR A 44 3.39 7.75 5.74
CA THR A 44 2.09 8.23 6.24
C THR A 44 2.26 9.06 7.51
N VAL A 45 3.13 8.65 8.43
CA VAL A 45 3.45 9.42 9.64
C VAL A 45 4.09 10.76 9.28
N ILE A 46 5.06 10.78 8.35
CA ILE A 46 5.67 12.04 7.87
C ILE A 46 4.59 12.95 7.26
N PHE A 47 3.72 12.40 6.42
CA PHE A 47 2.64 13.16 5.80
C PHE A 47 1.66 13.74 6.84
N TYR A 48 1.31 12.94 7.85
CA TYR A 48 0.47 13.37 8.96
C TYR A 48 1.11 14.52 9.74
N LEU A 49 2.39 14.43 10.07
CA LEU A 49 3.12 15.48 10.79
C LEU A 49 3.17 16.78 9.99
N ILE A 50 3.36 16.71 8.67
CA ILE A 50 3.33 17.87 7.77
C ILE A 50 1.93 18.52 7.78
N LEU A 51 0.87 17.73 7.65
CA LEU A 51 -0.52 18.22 7.68
C LEU A 51 -0.90 18.86 9.01
N GLN A 52 -0.46 18.25 10.11
CA GLN A 52 -0.67 18.77 11.46
C GLN A 52 0.02 20.13 11.63
N ARG A 53 1.27 20.25 11.14
CA ARG A 53 2.02 21.51 11.17
C ARG A 53 1.39 22.59 10.28
N ALA A 54 0.74 22.20 9.20
CA ALA A 54 -0.01 23.09 8.31
C ALA A 54 -1.37 23.56 8.88
N ARG A 55 -1.75 23.18 10.11
CA ARG A 55 -3.03 23.51 10.75
C ARG A 55 -4.27 23.06 9.94
N ARG A 56 -4.12 22.03 9.11
CA ARG A 56 -5.19 21.39 8.30
C ARG A 56 -5.75 20.12 8.98
N GLY A 57 -5.52 19.95 10.28
CA GLY A 57 -5.79 18.72 11.02
C GLY A 57 -7.28 18.41 11.28
N GLU A 58 -8.18 19.37 11.05
CA GLU A 58 -9.61 19.21 11.40
C GLU A 58 -10.44 18.51 10.30
N TRP A 59 -9.87 18.23 9.11
CA TRP A 59 -10.62 17.66 7.98
C TRP A 59 -10.27 16.19 7.63
N LEU A 60 -9.75 15.41 8.58
CA LEU A 60 -9.46 13.99 8.35
C LEU A 60 -10.40 13.06 9.12
N TRP A 61 -11.69 13.40 9.20
CA TRP A 61 -12.72 12.51 9.73
C TRP A 61 -13.33 11.68 8.59
N PRO A 62 -13.37 10.33 8.65
CA PRO A 62 -12.92 9.43 9.73
C PRO A 62 -11.45 9.01 9.59
N SER A 63 -10.64 9.38 10.58
CA SER A 63 -9.18 9.21 10.52
C SER A 63 -8.75 7.75 10.51
N ALA A 64 -9.57 6.90 11.13
CA ALA A 64 -9.43 5.44 11.14
C ALA A 64 -9.49 4.81 9.75
N VAL A 65 -10.04 5.50 8.73
CA VAL A 65 -10.07 5.01 7.34
C VAL A 65 -8.97 5.67 6.50
N VAL A 66 -8.74 6.97 6.71
CA VAL A 66 -7.79 7.74 5.90
C VAL A 66 -6.36 7.23 6.08
N TYR A 67 -5.89 7.04 7.31
CA TYR A 67 -4.52 6.58 7.54
C TYR A 67 -4.24 5.18 6.99
N PRO A 68 -5.06 4.13 7.25
CA PRO A 68 -4.78 2.83 6.67
C PRO A 68 -4.88 2.84 5.14
N THR A 69 -5.75 3.68 4.56
CA THR A 69 -5.81 3.85 3.09
C THR A 69 -4.54 4.50 2.53
N LEU A 70 -3.97 5.48 3.24
CA LEU A 70 -2.70 6.09 2.85
C LEU A 70 -1.55 5.08 2.96
N VAL A 71 -1.52 4.31 4.06
CA VAL A 71 -0.51 3.27 4.28
C VAL A 71 -0.60 2.22 3.19
N THR A 72 -1.79 1.71 2.87
CA THR A 72 -1.96 0.72 1.80
C THR A 72 -1.59 1.30 0.44
N PHE A 73 -1.99 2.54 0.14
CA PHE A 73 -1.60 3.21 -1.09
C PHE A 73 -0.09 3.32 -1.25
N PHE A 74 0.62 3.82 -0.22
CA PHE A 74 2.08 3.93 -0.28
C PHE A 74 2.77 2.56 -0.29
N ALA A 75 2.28 1.60 0.49
CA ALA A 75 2.84 0.25 0.51
C ALA A 75 2.72 -0.42 -0.87
N LEU A 76 1.55 -0.31 -1.52
CA LEU A 76 1.31 -0.84 -2.87
C LEU A 76 2.12 -0.08 -3.92
N ALA A 77 2.23 1.25 -3.82
CA ALA A 77 3.07 2.03 -4.71
C ALA A 77 4.54 1.62 -4.62
N PHE A 78 5.07 1.49 -3.40
CA PHE A 78 6.43 1.00 -3.19
C PHE A 78 6.61 -0.43 -3.66
N TRP A 79 5.64 -1.32 -3.39
CA TRP A 79 5.69 -2.68 -3.91
C TRP A 79 5.81 -2.67 -5.42
N LEU A 80 4.89 -2.02 -6.14
CA LEU A 80 4.87 -2.02 -7.60
C LEU A 80 6.13 -1.39 -8.22
N ILE A 81 6.73 -0.39 -7.57
CA ILE A 81 7.95 0.27 -8.04
C ILE A 81 9.18 -0.62 -7.81
N LEU A 82 9.26 -1.29 -6.66
CA LEU A 82 10.44 -2.08 -6.25
C LEU A 82 10.40 -3.53 -6.74
N PHE A 83 9.20 -4.08 -6.93
CA PHE A 83 8.93 -5.47 -7.34
C PHE A 83 7.91 -5.56 -8.48
N PRO A 84 8.24 -5.06 -9.70
CA PRO A 84 7.32 -5.05 -10.85
C PRO A 84 7.15 -6.38 -11.59
N HIS A 85 7.65 -7.51 -11.07
CA HIS A 85 7.79 -8.80 -11.77
C HIS A 85 7.45 -9.98 -10.87
#